data_AF-A3K164-F1
#
_entry.id   AF-A3K164-F1
#
_cell.length_a   1.000
_cell.length_b   1.000
_cell.length_c   1.000
_cell.angle_alpha   90.00
_cell.angle_beta   90.00
_cell.angle_gamma   90.00
#
_symmetry.space_group_name_H-M   'P 1'
#
loop_
_entity.id
_entity.type
_entity.pdbx_description
1 polymer ?
#
loop_
_entity_poly.entity_id
_entity_poly.type
_entity_poly.pdbx_seq_one_letter_code
_entity_poly.pdbx_strand_id
1 'polypeptide(L)'
;MKAEAAGHWSHQFPQLREADPRLDVIRSVRGMDVGNGHPLERFLATVEGAFDRPLDLCAPGDGTRTFDERWLLALLQALSEVDLGRYQFLLRSRLKAGAAARVHFALTQAQVWLDARL
;
A
#
# COMPACT_ATOMS: atom_id res chain seq x y z
N MET A 1 -31.82 1.28 3.70
CA MET A 1 -30.65 0.40 3.85
C MET A 1 -29.62 1.18 4.66
N LYS A 2 -29.45 0.88 5.95
CA LYS A 2 -28.52 1.60 6.83
C LYS A 2 -27.11 1.17 6.44
N ALA A 3 -26.28 2.10 6.00
CA ALA A 3 -24.85 1.88 5.90
C ALA A 3 -24.34 1.67 7.33
N GLU A 4 -24.06 0.43 7.71
CA GLU A 4 -23.26 0.15 8.90
C GLU A 4 -21.95 0.93 8.73
N ALA A 5 -21.72 1.87 9.64
CA ALA A 5 -20.45 2.55 9.76
C ALA A 5 -19.41 1.46 10.02
N ALA A 6 -18.72 1.02 8.95
CA ALA A 6 -17.59 0.12 9.04
C ALA A 6 -16.62 0.76 10.03
N GLY A 7 -16.50 0.14 11.22
CA GLY A 7 -15.73 0.69 12.32
C GLY A 7 -14.33 1.06 11.86
N HIS A 8 -13.83 2.19 12.35
CA HIS A 8 -12.48 2.67 12.03
C HIS A 8 -11.48 1.52 12.28
N TRP A 9 -10.59 1.23 11.33
CA TRP A 9 -9.76 0.00 11.36
C TRP A 9 -8.84 -0.06 12.59
N SER A 10 -8.57 1.08 13.24
CA SER A 10 -7.91 1.15 14.56
C SER A 10 -8.65 0.44 15.69
N HIS A 11 -9.92 0.06 15.50
CA HIS A 11 -10.68 -0.84 16.37
C HIS A 11 -10.61 -2.30 15.94
N GLN A 12 -10.37 -2.56 14.64
CA GLN A 12 -10.35 -3.90 14.06
C GLN A 12 -8.96 -4.53 14.08
N PHE A 13 -7.90 -3.71 14.12
CA PHE A 13 -6.51 -4.15 14.21
C PHE A 13 -5.79 -3.30 15.27
N PRO A 14 -5.82 -3.68 16.56
CA PRO A 14 -5.20 -2.92 17.66
C PRO A 14 -3.70 -2.63 17.46
N GLN A 15 -3.00 -3.51 16.73
CA GLN A 15 -1.60 -3.36 16.35
C GLN A 15 -1.31 -2.09 15.51
N LEU A 16 -2.31 -1.52 14.81
CA LEU A 16 -2.22 -0.26 14.07
C LEU A 16 -1.88 0.96 14.94
N ARG A 17 -1.97 0.85 16.27
CA ARG A 17 -1.75 1.98 17.20
C ARG A 17 -0.29 2.23 17.54
N GLU A 18 0.59 1.27 17.28
CA GLU A 18 2.04 1.36 17.61
C GLU A 18 2.93 1.47 16.36
N ALA A 19 2.38 1.24 15.16
CA ALA A 19 3.07 1.28 13.88
C ALA A 19 2.40 2.24 12.88
N ASP A 20 3.02 2.45 11.71
CA ASP A 20 2.47 3.31 10.65
C ASP A 20 1.14 2.71 10.15
N PRO A 21 -0.02 3.38 10.32
CA PRO A 21 -1.33 2.81 10.01
C PRO A 21 -1.47 2.37 8.55
N ARG A 22 -0.77 3.05 7.62
CA ARG A 22 -0.79 2.68 6.20
C ARG A 22 -0.02 1.37 5.97
N LEU A 23 1.11 1.18 6.66
CA LEU A 23 1.92 -0.03 6.52
C LEU A 23 1.21 -1.28 7.06
N ASP A 24 0.60 -1.17 8.23
CA ASP A 24 -0.08 -2.30 8.85
C ASP A 24 -1.35 -2.69 8.09
N VAL A 25 -2.04 -1.73 7.44
CA VAL A 25 -3.11 -2.04 6.49
C VAL A 25 -2.55 -2.82 5.28
N ILE A 26 -1.41 -2.40 4.72
CA ILE A 26 -0.75 -3.13 3.62
C ILE A 26 -0.40 -4.57 4.05
N ARG A 27 0.21 -4.74 5.23
CA ARG A 27 0.57 -6.06 5.78
C ARG A 27 -0.66 -6.94 6.02
N SER A 28 -1.74 -6.34 6.55
CA SER A 28 -2.97 -7.07 6.85
C SER A 28 -3.67 -7.53 5.56
N VAL A 29 -3.77 -6.66 4.55
CA VAL A 29 -4.37 -7.00 3.26
C VAL A 29 -3.69 -8.20 2.59
N ARG A 30 -2.36 -8.35 2.74
CA ARG A 30 -1.63 -9.49 2.19
C ARG A 30 -2.04 -10.83 2.82
N GLY A 31 -2.43 -10.82 4.10
CA GLY A 31 -2.87 -12.01 4.83
C GLY A 31 -4.37 -12.27 4.77
N MET A 32 -5.16 -11.37 4.18
CA MET A 32 -6.60 -11.51 4.06
C MET A 32 -6.98 -12.10 2.70
N ASP A 33 -7.98 -12.98 2.67
CA ASP A 33 -8.68 -13.35 1.43
C ASP A 33 -9.65 -12.22 1.04
N VAL A 34 -9.09 -11.11 0.55
CA VAL A 34 -9.85 -9.90 0.17
C VAL A 34 -10.45 -9.98 -1.24
N GLY A 35 -10.19 -11.07 -1.97
CA GLY A 35 -10.69 -11.31 -3.32
C GLY A 35 -10.09 -10.37 -4.37
N ASN A 36 -9.95 -10.88 -5.60
CA ASN A 36 -9.28 -10.25 -6.76
C ASN A 36 -9.69 -8.79 -7.14
N GLY A 37 -10.70 -8.22 -6.49
CA GLY A 37 -11.17 -6.84 -6.71
C GLY A 37 -10.61 -5.80 -5.72
N HIS A 38 -9.88 -6.20 -4.68
CA HIS A 38 -9.44 -5.25 -3.65
C HIS A 38 -8.35 -4.29 -4.18
N PRO A 39 -8.51 -2.95 -4.09
CA PRO A 39 -7.57 -2.00 -4.69
C PRO A 39 -6.13 -2.16 -4.19
N LEU A 40 -5.94 -2.42 -2.89
CA LEU A 40 -4.60 -2.67 -2.33
C LEU A 40 -4.00 -3.99 -2.81
N GLU A 41 -4.79 -5.05 -2.92
CA GLU A 41 -4.29 -6.34 -3.40
C GLU A 41 -3.85 -6.24 -4.86
N ARG A 42 -4.68 -5.58 -5.69
CA ARG A 42 -4.34 -5.27 -7.08
C ARG A 42 -3.06 -4.44 -7.19
N PHE A 43 -2.88 -3.44 -6.31
CA PHE A 43 -1.67 -2.66 -6.26
C PHE A 43 -0.44 -3.52 -5.92
N LEU A 44 -0.50 -4.32 -4.86
CA LEU A 44 0.59 -5.21 -4.47
C LEU A 44 0.94 -6.20 -5.58
N ALA A 45 -0.06 -6.87 -6.19
CA ALA A 45 0.15 -7.77 -7.32
C ALA A 45 0.76 -7.06 -8.54
N THR A 46 0.37 -5.80 -8.79
CA THR A 46 0.95 -4.99 -9.88
C THR A 46 2.43 -4.68 -9.62
N VAL A 47 2.80 -4.39 -8.36
CA VAL A 47 4.19 -4.14 -7.98
C VAL A 47 5.01 -5.43 -8.07
N GLU A 48 4.49 -6.56 -7.58
CA GLU A 48 5.17 -7.86 -7.65
C GLU A 48 5.42 -8.30 -9.08
N GLY A 49 4.41 -8.18 -9.95
CA GLY A 49 4.55 -8.45 -11.38
C GLY A 49 5.48 -7.46 -12.10
N ALA A 50 5.71 -6.28 -11.54
CA ALA A 50 6.69 -5.33 -12.06
C ALA A 50 8.12 -5.61 -11.58
N PHE A 51 8.28 -6.18 -10.39
CA PHE A 51 9.56 -6.63 -9.85
C PHE A 51 9.96 -8.03 -10.32
N ASP A 52 9.02 -8.80 -10.86
CA ASP A 52 9.19 -10.23 -11.18
C ASP A 52 9.58 -11.06 -9.95
N ARG A 53 9.10 -10.63 -8.77
CA ARG A 53 9.26 -11.31 -7.48
C ARG A 53 8.20 -10.87 -6.48
N PRO A 54 7.91 -11.69 -5.45
CA PRO A 54 7.09 -11.26 -4.33
C PRO A 54 7.70 -10.06 -3.60
N LEU A 55 6.86 -9.23 -3.01
CA LEU A 55 7.27 -8.16 -2.11
C LEU A 55 7.72 -8.78 -0.78
N ASP A 56 8.83 -8.28 -0.26
CA ASP A 56 9.33 -8.65 1.06
C ASP A 56 8.61 -7.81 2.11
N LEU A 57 7.52 -8.33 2.67
CA LEU A 57 6.70 -7.66 3.68
C LEU A 57 6.82 -8.43 5.00
N CYS A 58 6.98 -7.72 6.11
CA CYS A 58 6.95 -8.32 7.43
C CYS A 58 5.52 -8.73 7.82
N ALA A 59 5.41 -9.54 8.88
CA ALA A 59 4.12 -9.84 9.48
C ALA A 59 3.46 -8.57 10.06
N PRO A 60 2.11 -8.48 10.09
CA PRO A 60 1.41 -7.40 10.79
C PRO A 60 1.87 -7.27 12.24
N GLY A 61 2.13 -6.03 12.69
CA GLY A 61 2.63 -5.76 14.05
C GLY A 61 4.14 -5.94 14.25
N ASP A 62 4.90 -6.33 13.23
CA ASP A 62 6.37 -6.33 13.29
C ASP A 62 6.90 -4.88 13.33
N GLY A 63 7.74 -4.56 14.33
CA GLY A 63 8.33 -3.24 14.50
C GLY A 63 9.43 -2.90 13.48
N THR A 64 9.95 -3.90 12.77
CA THR A 64 10.96 -3.71 11.73
C THR A 64 10.35 -3.33 10.39
N ARG A 65 11.18 -2.82 9.46
CA ARG A 65 10.76 -2.48 8.09
C ARG A 65 11.75 -2.98 7.06
N THR A 66 11.27 -3.73 6.07
CA THR A 66 12.07 -4.15 4.92
C THR A 66 12.38 -2.98 3.99
N PHE A 67 13.23 -3.21 2.99
CA PHE A 67 13.49 -2.21 1.95
C PHE A 67 12.24 -1.96 1.07
N ASP A 68 11.44 -3.00 0.82
CA ASP A 68 10.22 -2.90 0.04
C ASP A 68 9.15 -2.09 0.77
N GLU A 69 8.97 -2.33 2.07
CA GLU A 69 8.03 -1.59 2.91
C GLU A 69 8.38 -0.10 2.98
N ARG A 70 9.67 0.23 3.17
CA ARG A 70 10.13 1.62 3.17
C ARG A 70 9.88 2.31 1.83
N TRP A 71 10.12 1.60 0.74
CA TRP A 71 9.87 2.13 -0.60
C TRP A 71 8.37 2.35 -0.86
N LEU A 72 7.51 1.39 -0.50
CA LEU A 72 6.05 1.51 -0.63
C LEU A 72 5.50 2.69 0.17
N LEU A 73 5.93 2.83 1.43
CA LEU A 73 5.54 3.95 2.28
C LEU A 73 6.01 5.29 1.71
N ALA A 74 7.26 5.39 1.25
CA ALA A 74 7.76 6.60 0.64
C ALA A 74 6.98 6.98 -0.63
N LEU A 75 6.53 5.98 -1.39
CA LEU A 75 5.75 6.18 -2.61
C LEU A 75 4.33 6.69 -2.31
N LEU A 76 3.65 6.09 -1.34
CA LEU A 76 2.34 6.55 -0.84
C LEU A 76 2.44 7.97 -0.27
N GLN A 77 3.48 8.23 0.52
CA GLN A 77 3.69 9.55 1.11
C GLN A 77 3.94 10.63 0.05
N ALA A 78 4.82 10.37 -0.92
CA ALA A 78 5.10 11.31 -2.00
C ALA A 78 3.84 11.60 -2.84
N LEU A 79 2.99 10.59 -3.06
CA LEU A 79 1.70 10.78 -3.74
C LEU A 79 0.73 11.64 -2.90
N SER A 80 0.63 11.36 -1.60
CA SER A 80 -0.23 12.09 -0.65
C SER A 80 0.20 13.56 -0.48
N GLU A 81 1.51 13.85 -0.55
CA GLU A 81 2.08 15.20 -0.46
C GLU A 81 2.07 15.94 -1.80
N VAL A 82 1.64 15.28 -2.88
CA VAL A 82 1.71 15.81 -4.26
C VAL A 82 3.16 16.19 -4.65
N ASP A 83 4.16 15.51 -4.06
CA ASP A 83 5.58 15.68 -4.39
C ASP A 83 5.92 14.85 -5.63
N LEU A 84 5.69 15.45 -6.80
CA LEU A 84 5.92 14.79 -8.09
C LEU A 84 7.38 14.40 -8.30
N GLY A 85 8.34 15.20 -7.82
CA GLY A 85 9.77 14.97 -8.01
C GLY A 85 10.22 13.71 -7.26
N ARG A 86 9.87 13.63 -5.97
CA ARG A 86 10.14 12.45 -5.14
C ARG A 86 9.39 11.22 -5.65
N TYR A 87 8.14 11.39 -6.05
CA TYR A 87 7.31 10.32 -6.58
C TYR A 87 7.92 9.70 -7.85
N GLN A 88 8.30 10.53 -8.83
CA GLN A 88 8.93 10.06 -10.07
C GLN A 88 10.29 9.41 -9.81
N PHE A 89 11.10 9.97 -8.91
CA PHE A 89 12.36 9.38 -8.49
C PHE A 89 12.15 7.97 -7.91
N LEU A 90 11.21 7.81 -6.98
CA LEU A 90 10.92 6.53 -6.34
C LEU A 90 10.45 5.48 -7.34
N LEU A 91 9.53 5.81 -8.26
CA LEU A 91 9.11 4.89 -9.31
C LEU A 91 10.31 4.46 -10.17
N ARG A 92 11.10 5.41 -10.66
CA ARG A 92 12.22 5.13 -11.58
C ARG A 92 13.39 4.44 -10.92
N SER A 93 13.54 4.57 -9.59
CA SER A 93 14.61 3.91 -8.84
C SER A 93 14.52 2.38 -8.87
N ARG A 94 13.31 1.83 -9.12
CA ARG A 94 13.05 0.39 -9.09
C ARG A 94 12.30 -0.16 -10.29
N LEU A 95 11.67 0.71 -11.10
CA LEU A 95 10.80 0.29 -12.19
C LEU A 95 11.27 0.82 -13.54
N LYS A 96 11.14 -0.01 -14.57
CA LYS A 96 11.22 0.43 -15.97
C LYS A 96 10.01 1.32 -16.30
N ALA A 97 10.15 2.22 -17.27
CA ALA A 97 9.12 3.20 -17.62
C ALA A 97 7.71 2.61 -17.83
N GLY A 98 7.59 1.50 -18.58
CA GLY A 98 6.30 0.83 -18.81
C GLY A 98 5.69 0.18 -17.56
N ALA A 99 6.53 -0.24 -16.60
CA ALA A 99 6.06 -0.76 -15.32
C ALA A 99 5.64 0.36 -14.37
N ALA A 100 6.37 1.48 -14.37
CA ALA A 100 6.05 2.66 -13.56
C ALA A 100 4.64 3.20 -13.86
N ALA A 101 4.23 3.26 -15.13
CA ALA A 101 2.88 3.69 -15.49
C ALA A 101 1.80 2.76 -14.92
N ARG A 102 1.97 1.43 -15.04
CA ARG A 102 1.04 0.44 -14.49
C ARG A 102 0.92 0.54 -12.97
N VAL A 103 2.07 0.65 -12.29
CA VAL A 103 2.13 0.83 -10.83
C VAL A 103 1.45 2.13 -10.41
N HIS A 104 1.66 3.24 -11.13
CA HIS A 104 0.99 4.51 -10.83
C HIS A 104 -0.54 4.38 -10.84
N PHE A 105 -1.13 3.77 -11.87
CA PHE A 105 -2.58 3.62 -11.95
C PHE A 105 -3.15 2.78 -10.79
N ALA A 106 -2.48 1.67 -10.45
CA ALA A 106 -2.92 0.82 -9.35
C ALA A 106 -2.76 1.53 -7.99
N LEU A 107 -1.66 2.26 -7.81
CA LEU A 107 -1.39 3.04 -6.61
C LEU A 107 -2.44 4.13 -6.37
N THR A 108 -2.82 4.88 -7.40
CA THR A 108 -3.84 5.94 -7.24
C THR A 108 -5.17 5.38 -6.75
N GLN A 109 -5.57 4.19 -7.23
CA GLN A 109 -6.79 3.51 -6.75
C GLN A 109 -6.64 3.05 -5.30
N ALA A 110 -5.47 2.49 -4.93
CA ALA A 110 -5.17 2.09 -3.57
C ALA A 110 -5.15 3.29 -2.60
N GLN A 111 -4.57 4.42 -3.02
CA GLN A 111 -4.49 5.65 -2.24
C GLN A 111 -5.88 6.22 -1.95
N VAL A 112 -6.74 6.33 -2.96
CA VAL A 112 -8.14 6.78 -2.78
C VAL A 112 -8.89 5.86 -1.81
N TRP A 113 -8.66 4.55 -1.88
CA TRP A 113 -9.28 3.60 -0.96
C TRP A 113 -8.76 3.74 0.48
N LEU A 114 -7.45 3.96 0.65
CA LEU A 114 -6.77 4.16 1.93
C LEU A 114 -7.24 5.45 2.61
N ASP A 115 -7.21 6.57 1.89
CA ASP A 115 -7.58 7.89 2.43
C ASP A 115 -9.08 7.98 2.78
N ALA A 116 -9.92 7.10 2.22
CA ALA A 116 -11.33 7.00 2.62
C ALA A 116 -11.55 6.22 3.93
N ARG A 117 -10.51 5.61 4.51
CA ARG A 117 -10.60 4.64 5.63
C ARG A 117 -9.63 4.91 6.78
N LEU A 118 -8.66 5.81 6.59
CA LEU A 118 -7.67 6.26 7.56
C LEU A 118 -7.84 7.77 7.77
#